data_AF-A0A7S0U6I0-F1
#
_entry.id   AF-A0A7S0U6I0-F1
#
_cell.length_a   1.000
_cell.length_b   1.000
_cell.length_c   1.000
_cell.angle_alpha   90.00
_cell.angle_beta   90.00
_cell.angle_gamma   90.00
#
_symmetry.space_group_name_H-M   'P 1'
#
loop_
_entity.id
_entity.type
_entity.pdbx_description
1 polymer ?
#
loop_
_entity_poly.entity_id
_entity_poly.type
_entity_poly.pdbx_seq_one_letter_code
_entity_poly.pdbx_strand_id
1 'polypeptide(L)'
;VDKLVDGYNRTCDDLHVWLTPYTAGRHHYVFFDFGRSRSLSMIRIWNYNKSRIHSYRGARYIEIMLDERPIFKGEIQKAPGMLQGAEAYAENILFTTDDEVLCAIEEHDMQDPNICPSISESHAQHEVEAPLAER
;
A
#
# COMPACT_ATOMS: atom_id res chain seq x y z
N VAL A 1 -18.02 1.71 -3.72
CA VAL A 1 -16.83 2.55 -4.05
C VAL A 1 -16.54 3.53 -2.92
N ASP A 2 -17.55 3.96 -2.17
CA ASP A 2 -17.50 4.45 -0.79
C ASP A 2 -16.28 3.99 0.04
N LYS A 3 -16.01 2.67 0.08
CA LYS A 3 -14.89 2.10 0.85
C LYS A 3 -13.49 2.51 0.38
N LEU A 4 -13.34 3.05 -0.83
CA LEU A 4 -12.06 3.58 -1.31
C LEU A 4 -11.74 4.96 -0.73
N VAL A 5 -12.72 5.61 -0.09
CA VAL A 5 -12.64 6.99 0.40
C VAL A 5 -13.25 7.15 1.80
N ASP A 6 -13.41 6.06 2.55
CA ASP A 6 -14.02 6.05 3.89
C ASP A 6 -13.03 6.35 5.03
N GLY A 7 -11.74 6.56 4.70
CA GLY A 7 -10.67 6.85 5.65
C GLY A 7 -9.95 5.61 6.20
N TYR A 8 -10.40 4.39 5.88
CA TYR A 8 -9.81 3.14 6.35
C TYR A 8 -9.00 2.43 5.25
N ASN A 9 -7.94 3.10 4.79
CA ASN A 9 -7.11 2.62 3.68
C ASN A 9 -6.43 1.28 3.98
N ARG A 10 -5.94 1.12 5.21
CA ARG A 10 -5.22 -0.07 5.66
C ARG A 10 -6.06 -0.85 6.66
N THR A 11 -6.68 -1.93 6.19
CA THR A 11 -7.66 -2.68 6.99
C THR A 11 -7.65 -4.17 6.67
N CYS A 12 -8.03 -4.99 7.65
CA CYS A 12 -8.44 -6.38 7.44
C CYS A 12 -9.95 -6.59 7.63
N ASP A 13 -10.68 -5.52 7.93
CA ASP A 13 -12.12 -5.55 8.18
C ASP A 13 -12.90 -5.50 6.86
N ASP A 14 -13.73 -6.51 6.63
CA ASP A 14 -14.59 -6.62 5.44
C ASP A 14 -15.52 -5.42 5.24
N LEU A 15 -15.86 -4.70 6.31
CA LEU A 15 -16.68 -3.49 6.24
C LEU A 15 -15.97 -2.37 5.47
N HIS A 16 -14.64 -2.33 5.52
CA HIS A 16 -13.80 -1.29 4.92
C HIS A 16 -13.07 -1.75 3.65
N VAL A 17 -13.11 -3.03 3.30
CA VAL A 17 -12.48 -3.51 2.05
C VAL A 17 -13.39 -3.32 0.83
N TRP A 18 -12.88 -2.63 -0.19
CA TRP A 18 -13.56 -2.49 -1.48
C TRP A 18 -13.52 -3.78 -2.31
N LEU A 19 -14.66 -4.10 -2.94
CA LEU A 19 -14.83 -5.25 -3.81
C LEU A 19 -15.53 -4.81 -5.11
N THR A 20 -15.20 -5.48 -6.19
CA THR A 20 -15.89 -5.39 -7.47
C THR A 20 -16.31 -6.80 -7.92
N PRO A 21 -17.46 -6.98 -8.60
CA PRO A 21 -17.88 -8.29 -9.09
C PRO A 21 -16.80 -8.91 -9.97
N TYR A 22 -16.45 -10.17 -9.73
CA TYR A 22 -15.46 -10.87 -10.55
C TYR A 22 -16.01 -11.14 -11.96
N THR A 23 -15.27 -10.70 -12.98
CA THR A 23 -15.58 -10.98 -14.38
C THR A 23 -14.34 -11.53 -15.08
N ALA A 24 -14.31 -12.84 -15.29
CA ALA A 24 -13.15 -13.54 -15.86
C ALA A 24 -12.68 -12.90 -17.18
N GLY A 25 -11.39 -12.61 -17.27
CA GLY A 25 -10.74 -12.05 -18.47
C GLY A 25 -11.05 -10.58 -18.75
N ARG A 26 -11.85 -9.89 -17.93
CA ARG A 26 -12.12 -8.46 -18.10
C ARG A 26 -11.29 -7.60 -17.15
N HIS A 27 -11.06 -6.36 -17.57
CA HIS A 27 -10.47 -5.33 -16.72
C HIS A 27 -11.54 -4.71 -15.81
N HIS A 28 -11.09 -4.29 -14.62
CA HIS A 28 -11.89 -3.53 -13.68
C HIS A 28 -11.32 -2.12 -13.59
N TYR A 29 -12.20 -1.13 -13.60
CA TYR A 29 -11.81 0.27 -13.65
C TYR A 29 -12.36 1.02 -12.43
N VAL A 30 -11.52 1.92 -11.90
CA VAL A 30 -11.89 2.88 -10.87
C VAL A 30 -11.48 4.26 -11.39
N PHE A 31 -12.37 5.22 -11.29
CA PHE A 31 -12.14 6.60 -11.72
C PHE A 31 -12.26 7.52 -10.51
N PHE A 32 -11.32 8.46 -10.41
CA PHE A 32 -11.33 9.52 -9.42
C PHE A 32 -11.36 10.86 -10.15
N ASP A 33 -12.33 11.70 -9.82
CA ASP A 33 -12.43 13.08 -10.29
C ASP A 33 -12.29 14.02 -9.08
N PHE A 34 -11.28 14.89 -9.11
CA PHE A 34 -11.02 15.85 -8.03
C PHE A 34 -11.86 17.12 -8.12
N GLY A 35 -12.63 17.31 -9.19
CA GLY A 35 -13.47 18.49 -9.45
C GLY A 35 -12.70 19.80 -9.67
N ARG A 36 -11.38 19.78 -9.56
CA ARG A 36 -10.46 20.90 -9.82
C ARG A 36 -9.07 20.37 -10.12
N SER A 37 -8.25 21.21 -10.78
CA SER A 37 -6.85 20.90 -11.01
C SER A 37 -6.10 20.70 -9.69
N ARG A 38 -5.40 19.57 -9.57
CA ARG A 38 -4.59 19.17 -8.42
C ARG A 38 -3.29 18.56 -8.92
N SER A 39 -2.19 18.89 -8.26
CA SER A 39 -0.94 18.16 -8.43
C SER A 39 -0.97 16.90 -7.57
N LEU A 40 -0.58 15.76 -8.16
CA LEU A 40 -0.43 14.49 -7.46
C LEU A 40 1.04 14.27 -7.10
N SER A 41 1.32 14.18 -5.80
CA SER A 41 2.68 13.92 -5.30
C SER A 41 2.99 12.43 -5.19
N MET A 42 2.00 11.62 -4.81
CA MET A 42 2.14 10.18 -4.60
C MET A 42 0.78 9.48 -4.76
N ILE A 43 0.79 8.24 -5.22
CA ILE A 43 -0.32 7.28 -5.08
C ILE A 43 0.18 6.10 -4.26
N ARG A 44 -0.53 5.76 -3.18
CA ARG A 44 -0.30 4.55 -2.39
C ARG A 44 -1.44 3.56 -2.61
N ILE A 45 -1.11 2.33 -2.97
CA ILE A 45 -2.10 1.27 -3.19
C ILE A 45 -2.02 0.24 -2.08
N TRP A 46 -3.11 0.11 -1.33
CA TRP A 46 -3.34 -0.96 -0.39
C TRP A 46 -4.15 -2.06 -1.07
N ASN A 47 -3.52 -3.21 -1.31
CA ASN A 47 -4.19 -4.33 -1.96
C ASN A 47 -5.15 -5.05 -0.98
N TYR A 48 -6.03 -5.90 -1.51
CA TYR A 48 -7.05 -6.59 -0.72
C TYR A 48 -6.45 -7.39 0.45
N ASN A 49 -6.75 -6.99 1.70
CA ASN A 49 -6.04 -7.49 2.89
C ASN A 49 -6.94 -8.13 3.96
N LYS A 50 -7.90 -8.99 3.59
CA LYS A 50 -8.82 -9.61 4.58
C LYS A 50 -8.14 -10.60 5.53
N SER A 51 -7.46 -11.60 4.97
CA SER A 51 -6.77 -12.64 5.75
C SER A 51 -5.76 -13.38 4.88
N ARG A 52 -4.85 -14.15 5.51
CA ARG A 52 -3.78 -14.89 4.80
C ARG A 52 -4.29 -15.77 3.65
N ILE A 53 -5.36 -16.53 3.88
CA ILE A 53 -5.96 -17.39 2.84
C ILE A 53 -6.62 -16.59 1.70
N HIS A 54 -6.99 -15.34 1.95
CA HIS A 54 -7.57 -14.46 0.94
C HIS A 54 -6.55 -13.51 0.31
N SER A 55 -5.28 -13.55 0.72
CA SER A 55 -4.22 -12.66 0.20
C SER A 55 -3.92 -12.84 -1.29
N TYR A 56 -4.39 -13.93 -1.91
CA TYR A 56 -4.33 -14.14 -3.36
C TYR A 56 -5.47 -13.44 -4.12
N ARG A 57 -6.44 -12.85 -3.42
CA ARG A 57 -7.39 -11.91 -4.00
C ARG A 57 -6.76 -10.52 -4.07
N GLY A 58 -7.20 -9.73 -5.04
CA GLY A 58 -6.68 -8.38 -5.25
C GLY A 58 -6.17 -8.19 -6.67
N ALA A 59 -5.58 -7.03 -6.91
CA ALA A 59 -5.00 -6.71 -8.20
C ALA A 59 -3.55 -7.21 -8.24
N ARG A 60 -3.18 -7.97 -9.27
CA ARG A 60 -1.77 -8.33 -9.54
C ARG A 60 -1.12 -7.32 -10.47
N TYR A 61 -1.86 -6.85 -11.47
CA TYR A 61 -1.40 -5.91 -12.49
C TYR A 61 -2.31 -4.69 -12.50
N ILE A 62 -1.72 -3.50 -12.50
CA ILE A 62 -2.43 -2.22 -12.51
C ILE A 62 -1.84 -1.32 -13.58
N GLU A 63 -2.73 -0.58 -14.25
CA GLU A 63 -2.42 0.55 -15.12
C GLU A 63 -3.13 1.78 -14.57
N ILE A 64 -2.39 2.87 -14.39
CA ILE A 64 -2.90 4.13 -13.87
C ILE A 64 -2.71 5.20 -14.93
N MET A 65 -3.78 5.93 -15.21
CA MET A 65 -3.79 7.07 -16.10
C MET A 65 -4.15 8.33 -15.33
N LEU A 66 -3.45 9.43 -15.62
CA LEU A 66 -3.78 10.78 -15.17
C LEU A 66 -4.06 11.63 -16.40
N ASP A 67 -5.27 12.16 -16.51
CA ASP A 67 -5.73 12.95 -17.66
C ASP A 67 -5.38 12.26 -19.00
N GLU A 68 -5.76 10.98 -19.10
CA GLU A 68 -5.54 10.10 -20.28
C GLU A 68 -4.08 9.75 -20.56
N ARG A 69 -3.14 10.16 -19.71
CA ARG A 69 -1.71 9.83 -19.84
C ARG A 69 -1.32 8.72 -18.87
N PRO A 70 -0.68 7.63 -19.32
CA PRO A 70 -0.24 6.58 -18.42
C PRO A 70 0.88 7.10 -17.51
N ILE A 71 0.71 6.93 -16.20
CA ILE A 71 1.68 7.34 -15.17
C ILE A 71 2.26 6.15 -14.40
N PHE A 72 1.61 5.00 -14.46
CA PHE A 72 2.12 3.74 -13.90
C PHE A 72 1.55 2.55 -14.66
N LYS A 73 2.36 1.52 -14.86
CA LYS A 73 1.95 0.26 -15.47
C LYS A 73 2.87 -0.86 -15.01
N GLY A 74 2.34 -1.80 -14.24
CA GLY A 74 3.17 -2.85 -13.66
C GLY A 74 2.42 -3.83 -12.77
N GLU A 75 3.18 -4.80 -12.28
CA GLU A 75 2.70 -5.68 -11.21
C GLU A 75 2.85 -4.98 -9.86
N ILE A 76 1.91 -5.26 -8.95
CA ILE A 76 1.94 -4.77 -7.57
C ILE A 76 1.95 -5.93 -6.60
N GLN A 77 2.44 -5.69 -5.38
CA GLN A 77 2.51 -6.74 -4.37
C GLN A 77 1.12 -7.13 -3.86
N LYS A 78 1.01 -8.42 -3.50
CA LYS A 78 -0.15 -8.91 -2.74
C LYS A 78 -0.04 -8.47 -1.28
N ALA A 79 -1.17 -8.22 -0.63
CA ALA A 79 -1.18 -7.92 0.80
C ALA A 79 -0.79 -9.16 1.64
N PRO A 80 -0.31 -8.99 2.88
CA PRO A 80 0.12 -10.12 3.72
C PRO A 80 -1.05 -10.90 4.36
N GLY A 81 -2.26 -10.35 4.33
CA GLY A 81 -3.44 -10.93 4.99
C GLY A 81 -3.46 -10.71 6.50
N MET A 82 -2.78 -9.66 6.98
CA MET A 82 -2.71 -9.22 8.38
C MET A 82 -2.33 -7.73 8.42
N LEU A 83 -2.60 -7.04 9.54
CA LEU A 83 -2.26 -5.62 9.68
C LEU A 83 -0.80 -5.37 10.07
N GLN A 84 -0.23 -6.24 10.90
CA GLN A 84 1.14 -6.08 11.37
C GLN A 84 2.13 -6.19 10.21
N GLY A 85 2.90 -5.12 9.96
CA GLY A 85 3.89 -5.07 8.88
C GLY A 85 3.28 -4.94 7.47
N ALA A 86 1.99 -4.63 7.35
CA ALA A 86 1.31 -4.48 6.06
C ALA A 86 1.86 -3.30 5.24
N GLU A 87 2.48 -2.32 5.90
CA GLU A 87 3.07 -1.13 5.30
C GLU A 87 4.15 -1.48 4.27
N ALA A 88 4.93 -2.52 4.54
CA ALA A 88 5.98 -3.00 3.65
C ALA A 88 5.45 -3.62 2.34
N TYR A 89 4.14 -3.87 2.24
CA TYR A 89 3.47 -4.47 1.08
C TYR A 89 2.59 -3.47 0.33
N ALA A 90 2.52 -2.22 0.78
CA ALA A 90 1.84 -1.17 0.04
C ALA A 90 2.69 -0.76 -1.16
N GLU A 91 2.04 -0.54 -2.31
CA GLU A 91 2.73 -0.01 -3.48
C GLU A 91 2.75 1.52 -3.40
N ASN A 92 3.94 2.11 -3.29
CA ASN A 92 4.14 3.57 -3.26
C ASN A 92 4.65 4.05 -4.61
N ILE A 93 3.83 4.83 -5.32
CA ILE A 93 4.17 5.42 -6.62
C ILE A 93 4.38 6.91 -6.39
N LEU A 94 5.63 7.34 -6.34
CA LEU A 94 6.04 8.73 -6.08
C LEU A 94 6.20 9.50 -7.39
N PHE A 95 5.66 10.71 -7.42
CA PHE A 95 5.71 11.65 -8.56
C PHE A 95 6.44 12.95 -8.21
N THR A 96 7.05 13.01 -7.02
CA THR A 96 7.79 14.17 -6.52
C THR A 96 9.13 13.74 -5.93
N THR A 97 10.07 14.67 -5.95
CA THR A 97 11.35 14.60 -5.22
C THR A 97 11.55 15.86 -4.36
N ASP A 98 10.49 16.61 -4.13
CA ASP A 98 10.50 17.82 -3.29
C ASP A 98 10.53 17.41 -1.82
N ASP A 99 11.60 17.77 -1.12
CA ASP A 99 11.85 17.40 0.27
C ASP A 99 10.72 17.88 1.20
N GLU A 100 10.13 19.07 0.97
CA GLU A 100 9.04 19.57 1.81
C GLU A 100 7.79 18.68 1.65
N VAL A 101 7.52 18.22 0.43
CA VAL A 101 6.40 17.33 0.14
C VAL A 101 6.65 15.93 0.71
N LEU A 102 7.89 15.44 0.62
CA LEU A 102 8.28 14.14 1.20
C LEU A 102 8.16 14.17 2.73
N CYS A 103 8.66 15.21 3.40
CA CYS A 103 8.48 15.39 4.84
C CYS A 103 7.00 15.43 5.22
N ALA A 104 6.16 16.15 4.47
CA ALA A 104 4.71 16.20 4.74
C ALA A 104 4.03 14.82 4.59
N ILE A 105 4.47 13.97 3.66
CA ILE A 105 3.98 12.60 3.51
C ILE A 105 4.38 11.76 4.74
N GLU A 106 5.65 11.86 5.16
CA GLU A 106 6.16 11.14 6.33
C GLU A 106 5.42 11.56 7.61
N GLU A 107 5.23 12.86 7.83
CA GLU A 107 4.49 13.39 8.97
C GLU A 107 3.04 12.89 9.00
N HIS A 108 2.38 12.82 7.84
CA HIS A 108 1.03 12.27 7.72
C HIS A 108 1.01 10.78 8.09
N ASP A 109 2.00 10.01 7.66
CA ASP A 109 2.12 8.59 7.99
C ASP A 109 2.38 8.34 9.49
N MET A 110 3.17 9.21 10.14
CA MET A 110 3.39 9.12 11.59
C MET A 110 2.13 9.40 12.42
N GLN A 111 1.20 10.17 11.84
CA GLN A 111 -0.05 10.56 12.50
C GLN A 111 -1.21 9.60 12.22
N ASP A 112 -1.08 8.69 11.25
CA ASP A 112 -2.12 7.70 10.97
C ASP A 112 -2.28 6.79 12.19
N PRO A 113 -3.42 6.83 12.90
CA PRO A 113 -3.63 6.02 14.10
C PRO A 113 -3.64 4.52 13.78
N ASN A 114 -3.73 4.16 12.50
CA ASN A 114 -3.64 2.79 12.06
C ASN A 114 -2.19 2.35 11.87
N ILE A 115 -1.21 3.25 11.67
CA ILE A 115 0.22 2.92 11.55
C ILE A 115 0.79 2.60 12.93
N CYS A 116 1.25 1.36 13.11
CA CYS A 116 1.86 0.92 14.36
C CYS A 116 3.26 1.55 14.44
N PRO A 117 3.61 2.33 15.47
CA PRO A 117 4.88 3.06 15.55
C PRO A 117 6.12 2.16 15.75
N SER A 118 6.05 0.87 15.44
CA SER A 118 7.11 -0.10 15.72
C SER A 118 7.88 -0.51 14.46
N ILE A 119 8.51 0.45 13.79
CA ILE A 119 9.71 0.19 12.97
C ILE A 119 10.66 1.38 13.13
N SER A 120 11.17 1.62 14.35
CA SER A 120 12.31 2.52 14.54
C SER A 120 13.45 1.94 15.38
N GLU A 121 13.32 0.74 15.97
CA GLU A 121 14.42 0.14 16.75
C GLU A 121 14.43 -1.39 16.66
N SER A 122 15.01 -1.97 15.60
CA SER A 122 15.45 -3.37 15.66
C SER A 122 16.59 -3.78 14.71
N HIS A 123 17.35 -2.83 14.14
CA HIS A 123 18.57 -3.15 13.37
C HIS A 123 19.88 -2.87 14.11
N ALA A 124 19.83 -2.70 15.44
CA ALA A 124 21.00 -2.76 16.28
C ALA A 124 20.90 -4.02 17.17
N GLN A 125 21.93 -4.88 17.08
CA GLN A 125 22.22 -6.04 17.94
C GLN A 125 21.67 -7.41 17.49
N HIS A 126 22.44 -8.07 16.62
CA HIS A 126 22.95 -9.44 16.88
C HIS A 126 24.16 -9.72 15.97
N GLU A 127 25.33 -9.17 16.33
CA GLU A 127 26.59 -9.90 16.18
C GLU A 127 26.81 -10.63 17.51
N VAL A 128 26.62 -11.95 17.53
CA VAL A 128 27.17 -12.82 18.59
C VAL A 128 27.63 -14.14 17.96
N GLU A 129 28.95 -14.30 17.94
CA GLU A 129 29.79 -15.51 17.82
C GLU A 129 29.14 -16.88 17.56
N ALA A 130 29.59 -17.54 16.49
CA ALA A 130 29.51 -18.98 16.35
C ALA A 130 30.73 -19.64 17.04
N PRO A 131 30.55 -20.64 17.93
CA PRO A 131 31.67 -21.35 18.53
C PRO A 131 32.28 -22.36 17.55
N LEU A 132 33.60 -22.46 17.56
CA LEU A 132 34.39 -23.50 16.92
C LEU A 132 33.93 -24.88 17.37
N ALA A 133 33.69 -25.79 16.42
CA ALA A 133 33.56 -27.21 16.70
C ALA A 133 34.70 -27.97 16.00
N GLU A 134 35.68 -28.37 16.81
CA GLU A 134 36.60 -29.46 16.49
C GLU A 134 35.83 -30.79 16.40
N ARG A 135 36.05 -31.55 15.33
CA ARG A 135 36.21 -33.01 15.30
C ARG A 135 36.62 -33.50 13.92
#